data_AF-W1YI03-F1
#
_entry.id   AF-W1YI03-F1
#
_cell.length_a   1.000
_cell.length_b   1.000
_cell.length_c   1.000
_cell.angle_alpha   90.00
_cell.angle_beta   90.00
_cell.angle_gamma   90.00
#
_symmetry.space_group_name_H-M   'P 1'
#
loop_
_entity.id
_entity.type
_entity.pdbx_description
1 polymer ?
#
loop_
_entity_poly.entity_id
_entity_poly.type
_entity_poly.pdbx_seq_one_letter_code
_entity_poly.pdbx_strand_id
1 'polypeptide(L)'
;MINIIWNRTQIVFNFESIYIISRLIEGTYPEYEKVIPSQFDSSAVIDRREFAGAVDRVSLLAKDISYNVIRYDWAESNVTLSTQNT
;
A
#
# COMPACT_ATOMS: atom_id res chain seq x y z
N MET A 1 16.26 -20.64 11.96
CA MET A 1 16.98 -19.72 11.05
C MET A 1 16.59 -20.09 9.62
N ILE A 2 16.21 -19.13 8.79
CA ILE A 2 15.83 -19.39 7.40
C ILE A 2 17.06 -19.08 6.53
N ASN A 3 17.46 -20.03 5.70
CA ASN A 3 18.48 -19.82 4.68
C ASN A 3 17.81 -19.64 3.32
N ILE A 4 18.23 -18.59 2.61
CA ILE A 4 17.63 -18.12 1.37
C ILE A 4 18.68 -18.25 0.27
N ILE A 5 18.35 -19.02 -0.77
CA ILE A 5 19.23 -19.30 -1.89
C ILE A 5 18.45 -18.97 -3.16
N TRP A 6 19.04 -18.25 -4.11
CA TRP A 6 18.37 -17.90 -5.35
C TRP A 6 19.31 -17.91 -6.55
N ASN A 7 18.72 -18.06 -7.74
CA ASN A 7 19.38 -17.87 -9.02
C ASN A 7 18.47 -16.99 -9.91
N ARG A 8 18.71 -16.96 -11.24
CA ARG A 8 17.91 -16.12 -12.16
C ARG A 8 16.45 -16.56 -12.34
N THR A 9 16.10 -17.81 -12.05
CA THR A 9 14.80 -18.40 -12.38
C THR A 9 14.08 -18.98 -11.16
N GLN A 10 14.78 -19.18 -10.04
CA GLN A 10 14.26 -19.84 -8.86
C GLN A 10 14.78 -19.21 -7.56
N ILE A 11 13.96 -19.31 -6.53
CA ILE A 11 14.29 -19.00 -5.14
C ILE A 11 13.93 -20.18 -4.25
N VAL A 12 14.77 -20.44 -3.25
CA VAL A 12 14.63 -21.51 -2.27
C VAL A 12 14.71 -20.91 -0.88
N PHE A 13 13.72 -21.22 -0.05
CA PHE A 13 13.72 -20.97 1.38
C PHE A 13 13.87 -22.32 2.08
N ASN A 14 14.92 -22.50 2.87
CA ASN A 14 15.12 -23.70 3.68
C ASN A 14 15.18 -23.34 5.17
N PHE A 15 14.48 -24.15 5.97
CA PHE A 15 14.48 -24.06 7.42
C PHE A 15 14.09 -25.41 8.00
N GLU A 16 14.84 -25.87 9.01
CA GLU A 16 14.67 -27.21 9.60
C GLU A 16 14.68 -28.30 8.52
N SER A 17 13.59 -29.06 8.37
CA SER A 17 13.40 -30.08 7.34
C SER A 17 12.52 -29.64 6.17
N ILE A 18 12.19 -28.34 6.08
CA ILE A 18 11.27 -27.78 5.09
C ILE A 18 12.05 -27.06 3.99
N TYR A 19 11.68 -27.35 2.74
CA TYR A 19 12.17 -26.68 1.54
C TYR A 19 10.99 -26.11 0.76
N ILE A 20 11.00 -24.80 0.56
CA ILE A 20 10.03 -24.10 -0.28
C ILE A 20 10.76 -23.58 -1.52
N ILE A 21 10.29 -23.98 -2.69
CA ILE A 21 10.88 -23.59 -3.99
C ILE A 21 9.82 -22.84 -4.78
N SER A 22 10.17 -21.67 -5.30
CA SER A 22 9.32 -20.90 -6.21
C SER A 22 10.08 -20.51 -7.48
N ARG A 23 9.36 -20.43 -8.60
CA ARG A 23 9.87 -19.75 -9.79
C ARG A 23 9.90 -18.24 -9.56
N LEU A 24 10.91 -17.58 -10.08
CA LEU A 24 10.97 -16.11 -10.16
C LEU A 24 10.19 -15.63 -11.39
N ILE A 25 9.63 -14.43 -11.29
CA ILE A 25 9.00 -13.76 -12.42
C ILE A 25 10.11 -13.33 -13.37
N GLU A 26 9.99 -13.72 -14.65
CA GLU A 26 10.91 -13.28 -15.70
C GLU A 26 10.54 -11.88 -16.17
N GLY A 27 11.54 -11.03 -16.37
CA GLY A 27 11.38 -9.68 -16.90
C GLY A 27 12.19 -8.65 -16.12
N THR A 28 12.20 -7.43 -16.65
CA THR A 28 12.80 -6.28 -15.97
C THR A 28 11.77 -5.68 -15.03
N TYR A 29 12.09 -5.61 -13.74
CA TYR A 29 11.24 -4.90 -12.79
C TYR A 29 11.22 -3.40 -13.16
N PRO A 30 10.06 -2.73 -13.15
CA PRO A 30 9.99 -1.31 -13.50
C PRO A 30 10.91 -0.44 -12.61
N GLU A 31 11.37 0.70 -13.14
CA GLU A 31 12.10 1.71 -12.37
C GLU A 31 11.16 2.43 -11.39
N TYR A 32 10.76 1.75 -10.32
CA TYR A 32 9.77 2.22 -9.34
C TYR A 32 10.21 3.49 -8.60
N GLU A 33 11.51 3.75 -8.50
CA GLU A 33 12.03 4.99 -7.89
C GLU A 33 11.55 6.24 -8.64
N LYS A 34 11.29 6.15 -9.95
CA LYS A 34 10.79 7.27 -10.76
C LYS A 34 9.37 7.71 -10.39
N VAL A 35 8.60 6.87 -9.70
CA VAL A 35 7.24 7.23 -9.26
C VAL A 35 7.19 7.74 -7.82
N ILE A 36 8.32 7.74 -7.10
CA ILE A 36 8.42 8.28 -5.74
C ILE A 36 8.74 9.78 -5.85
N PRO A 37 7.85 10.69 -5.44
CA PRO A 37 8.14 12.12 -5.45
C PRO A 37 9.32 12.45 -4.53
N SER A 38 10.28 13.24 -5.02
CA SER A 38 11.45 13.69 -4.24
C SER A 38 11.16 14.96 -3.42
N GLN A 39 10.08 15.67 -3.77
CA GLN A 39 9.64 16.90 -3.12
C GLN A 39 8.12 16.89 -3.00
N PHE A 40 7.60 17.57 -1.98
CA PHE A 40 6.18 17.69 -1.70
C PHE A 40 5.85 19.15 -1.43
N ASP A 41 4.78 19.64 -2.05
CA ASP A 41 4.30 21.02 -1.83
C ASP A 41 3.60 21.18 -0.47
N SER A 42 3.23 20.08 0.17
CA SER A 42 2.48 20.07 1.43
C SER A 42 2.76 18.81 2.25
N SER A 43 2.67 18.92 3.57
CA SER A 43 2.78 17.80 4.50
C SER A 43 1.83 17.98 5.69
N ALA A 44 1.38 16.88 6.28
CA ALA A 44 0.52 16.88 7.46
C ALA A 44 0.97 15.78 8.43
N VAL A 45 0.90 16.07 9.73
CA VAL A 45 1.14 15.10 10.80
C VAL A 45 -0.19 14.85 11.51
N ILE A 46 -0.62 13.60 11.55
CA ILE A 46 -1.94 13.18 12.05
C ILE A 46 -1.81 11.93 12.91
N ASP A 47 -2.76 11.71 13.85
CA ASP A 47 -2.82 10.44 14.56
C ASP A 47 -3.22 9.31 13.60
N ARG A 48 -2.31 8.34 13.45
CA ARG A 48 -2.48 7.22 12.52
C ARG A 48 -3.73 6.38 12.82
N ARG A 49 -4.08 6.17 14.10
CA ARG A 49 -5.21 5.30 14.48
C ARG A 49 -6.53 6.01 14.23
N GLU A 50 -6.62 7.28 14.60
CA GLU A 50 -7.81 8.10 14.36
C GLU A 50 -8.09 8.24 12.87
N PHE A 51 -7.06 8.60 12.09
CA PHE A 51 -7.20 8.73 10.64
C PHE A 51 -7.56 7.41 9.96
N ALA A 52 -6.88 6.31 10.30
CA ALA A 52 -7.21 4.99 9.76
C ALA A 52 -8.66 4.57 10.10
N GLY A 53 -9.11 4.84 11.33
CA GLY A 53 -10.50 4.58 11.72
C GLY A 53 -11.51 5.45 10.97
N ALA A 54 -11.18 6.69 10.66
CA ALA A 54 -12.03 7.56 9.83
C ALA A 54 -12.11 7.06 8.38
N VAL A 55 -10.97 6.68 7.78
CA VAL A 55 -10.89 6.09 6.44
C VAL A 55 -11.72 4.81 6.36
N ASP A 56 -11.59 3.92 7.35
CA ASP A 56 -12.33 2.66 7.37
C ASP A 56 -13.85 2.88 7.35
N ARG A 57 -14.36 3.77 8.22
CA ARG A 57 -15.78 4.13 8.27
C ARG A 57 -16.30 4.71 6.95
N VAL A 58 -15.56 5.61 6.33
CA VAL A 58 -15.97 6.24 5.06
C VAL A 58 -15.85 5.25 3.89
N SER A 59 -14.87 4.34 3.93
CA SER A 59 -14.69 3.32 2.89
C SER A 59 -15.85 2.33 2.79
N LEU A 60 -16.54 2.05 3.90
CA LEU A 60 -17.71 1.18 3.90
C LEU A 60 -18.83 1.74 3.02
N LEU A 61 -19.02 3.06 3.05
CA LEU A 61 -20.03 3.73 2.25
C LEU A 61 -19.62 3.89 0.77
N ALA A 62 -18.31 3.93 0.49
CA ALA A 62 -17.78 4.04 -0.86
C ALA A 62 -17.87 2.72 -1.66
N LYS A 63 -17.93 1.56 -0.98
CA LYS A 63 -17.94 0.22 -1.58
C LYS A 63 -19.19 -0.13 -2.37
N ASP A 64 -20.30 0.58 -2.13
CA ASP A 64 -21.55 0.37 -2.87
C ASP A 64 -21.50 0.95 -4.29
N ILE A 65 -20.43 1.66 -4.66
CA ILE A 65 -20.23 2.30 -5.97
C ILE A 65 -19.06 1.61 -6.68
N SER A 66 -19.11 1.56 -8.01
CA SER A 66 -18.04 1.02 -8.87
C SER A 66 -16.66 1.68 -8.69
N TYR A 67 -16.58 2.77 -7.90
CA TYR A 67 -15.37 3.53 -7.62
C TYR A 67 -15.21 3.75 -6.11
N ASN A 68 -14.25 3.06 -5.50
CA ASN A 68 -13.86 3.20 -4.08
C ASN A 68 -13.09 4.51 -3.83
N VAL A 69 -13.71 5.66 -4.07
CA VAL A 69 -13.08 6.98 -3.96
C VAL A 69 -13.44 7.65 -2.63
N ILE A 70 -12.42 8.08 -1.90
CA ILE A 70 -12.53 8.92 -0.71
C ILE A 70 -11.89 10.26 -1.04
N ARG A 71 -12.65 11.34 -0.84
CA ARG A 71 -12.15 12.71 -0.95
C ARG A 71 -11.63 13.18 0.41
N TYR A 72 -10.47 13.82 0.38
CA TYR A 72 -9.84 14.45 1.55
C TYR A 72 -9.83 15.96 1.36
N ASP A 73 -10.54 16.68 2.21
CA ASP A 73 -10.57 18.14 2.25
C ASP A 73 -9.73 18.61 3.44
N TRP A 74 -8.56 19.17 3.17
CA TRP A 74 -7.60 19.61 4.17
C TRP A 74 -7.84 21.08 4.57
N ALA A 75 -7.84 21.34 5.86
CA ALA A 75 -7.80 22.67 6.46
C ALA A 75 -6.59 22.78 7.41
N GLU A 76 -6.35 23.94 8.00
CA GLU A 76 -5.17 24.17 8.86
C GLU A 76 -5.04 23.19 10.04
N SER A 77 -6.17 22.74 10.61
CA SER A 77 -6.20 21.91 11.83
C SER A 77 -6.97 20.61 11.70
N ASN A 78 -7.62 20.35 10.57
CA ASN A 78 -8.43 19.16 10.39
C ASN A 78 -8.42 18.69 8.93
N VAL A 79 -8.85 17.44 8.75
CA VAL A 79 -9.12 16.86 7.44
C VAL A 79 -10.52 16.27 7.47
N THR A 80 -11.33 16.63 6.47
CA THR A 80 -12.67 16.08 6.29
C THR A 80 -12.62 14.98 5.24
N LEU A 81 -13.11 13.79 5.59
CA LEU A 81 -13.19 12.65 4.68
C LEU A 81 -14.64 12.51 4.22
N SER A 82 -14.84 12.46 2.90
CA SER A 82 -16.17 12.30 2.31
C SER A 82 -16.16 11.31 1.14
N THR A 83 -17.32 10.72 0.87
CA THR A 83 -17.58 9.94 -0.33
C THR A 83 -18.94 10.37 -0.88
N GLN A 84 -19.07 10.47 -2.20
CA GLN A 84 -20.32 10.87 -2.85
C GLN A 84 -21.07 9.64 -3.33
N ASN A 85 -22.30 9.51 -2.86
CA ASN A 85 -23.31 8.61 -3.38
C ASN A 85 -24.23 9.44 -4.28
N THR A 86 -23.92 9.53 -5.57
CA THR A 86 -24.88 10.05 -6.56
C THR A 86 -25.39 8.88 -7.39
#